data_AF-A0A0H2QYL0-F1
#
_entry.id   AF-A0A0H2QYL0-F1
#
_cell.length_a   1.000
_cell.length_b   1.000
_cell.length_c   1.000
_cell.angle_alpha   90.00
_cell.angle_beta   90.00
_cell.angle_gamma   90.00
#
_symmetry.space_group_name_H-M   'P 1'
#
loop_
_entity.id
_entity.type
_entity.pdbx_description
1 polymer ?
#
loop_
_entity_poly.entity_id
_entity_poly.type
_entity_poly.pdbx_seq_one_letter_code
_entity_poly.pdbx_strand_id
1 'polypeptide(L)'
;MRRRESLFSRTEKPGKEKLTGGKRFDGRVRTTKFMSGINSGVSREEIGKWEKAGEVLEIMTSKAGSEDETDEEETRNQGTRVVRRMHQPFLNLKITSLVRAVDSYQHYQLDLSASDQRGGRPIPRITEAKRNDPRKPMTGLPVNFYDEEWLQNQSNDFKEQLDSKPAVDIPSIALYRRKS
;
A
#
# COMPACT_ATOMS: atom_id res chain seq x y z
N MET A 1 -15.30 -50.12 34.51
CA MET A 1 -14.34 -49.52 33.57
C MET A 1 -15.00 -49.34 32.21
N ARG A 2 -15.32 -48.10 31.80
CA ARG A 2 -15.69 -47.75 30.42
C ARG A 2 -14.94 -46.48 30.05
N ARG A 3 -13.97 -46.59 29.13
CA ARG A 3 -13.25 -45.46 28.53
C ARG A 3 -14.18 -44.78 27.53
N ARG A 4 -14.40 -43.47 27.67
CA ARG A 4 -14.97 -42.61 26.63
C ARG A 4 -13.81 -42.15 25.73
N GLU A 5 -13.79 -42.62 24.49
CA GLU A 5 -12.98 -42.02 23.43
C GLU A 5 -13.72 -40.78 22.92
N SER A 6 -13.15 -39.61 23.19
CA SER A 6 -13.62 -38.33 22.70
C SER A 6 -12.94 -38.04 21.36
N LEU A 7 -13.61 -38.39 20.26
CA LEU A 7 -13.26 -37.96 18.90
C LEU A 7 -13.51 -36.45 18.78
N PHE A 8 -12.52 -35.63 19.15
CA PHE A 8 -12.48 -34.24 18.69
C PHE A 8 -11.92 -34.22 17.27
N SER A 9 -12.85 -34.25 16.31
CA SER A 9 -12.60 -33.83 14.94
C SER A 9 -12.12 -32.37 14.97
N ARG A 10 -10.84 -32.18 14.69
CA ARG A 10 -10.21 -30.87 14.53
C ARG A 10 -10.72 -30.31 13.21
N THR A 11 -11.84 -29.60 13.24
CA THR A 11 -12.28 -28.79 12.11
C THR A 11 -11.21 -27.72 11.85
N GLU A 12 -10.39 -27.96 10.83
CA GLU A 12 -9.51 -26.94 10.26
C GLU A 12 -10.39 -25.75 9.85
N LYS A 13 -10.19 -24.62 10.52
CA LYS A 13 -10.83 -23.37 10.10
C LYS A 13 -10.25 -23.03 8.72
N PRO A 14 -11.07 -22.81 7.68
CA PRO A 14 -10.57 -22.33 6.41
C PRO A 14 -9.86 -20.99 6.64
N GLY A 15 -8.63 -20.91 6.13
CA GLY A 15 -7.75 -19.76 6.28
C GLY A 15 -8.47 -18.48 5.88
N LYS A 16 -8.45 -17.49 6.77
CA LYS A 16 -8.84 -16.12 6.42
C LYS A 16 -7.89 -15.63 5.34
N GLU A 17 -8.27 -15.74 4.08
CA GLU A 17 -7.65 -15.00 2.99
C GLU A 17 -7.64 -13.52 3.39
N LYS A 18 -6.43 -12.95 3.42
CA LYS A 18 -6.16 -11.62 3.93
C LYS A 18 -6.75 -10.57 2.97
N LEU A 19 -7.97 -10.11 3.23
CA LEU A 19 -8.59 -8.92 2.64
C LEU A 19 -7.89 -7.59 3.07
N THR A 20 -6.58 -7.62 3.32
CA THR A 20 -5.82 -6.46 3.84
C THR A 20 -5.59 -5.38 2.79
N GLY A 21 -5.62 -5.71 1.50
CA GLY A 21 -5.45 -4.76 0.40
C GLY A 21 -6.55 -3.69 0.35
N GLY A 22 -7.82 -4.08 0.49
CA GLY A 22 -8.97 -3.17 0.45
C GLY A 22 -8.94 -2.12 1.55
N LYS A 23 -8.71 -2.53 2.81
CA LYS A 23 -8.64 -1.58 3.94
C LYS A 23 -7.51 -0.55 3.80
N ARG A 24 -6.39 -0.93 3.17
CA ARG A 24 -5.25 -0.03 2.93
C ARG A 24 -5.59 0.98 1.84
N PHE A 25 -6.18 0.51 0.75
CA PHE A 25 -6.67 1.36 -0.32
C PHE A 25 -7.64 2.42 0.22
N ASP A 26 -8.65 1.99 0.99
CA ASP A 26 -9.62 2.92 1.60
C ASP A 26 -8.95 3.94 2.53
N GLY A 27 -7.93 3.50 3.28
CA GLY A 27 -7.12 4.38 4.12
C GLY A 27 -6.43 5.48 3.32
N ARG A 28 -5.84 5.15 2.18
CA ARG A 28 -5.14 6.12 1.31
C ARG A 28 -6.09 7.10 0.65
N VAL A 29 -7.24 6.61 0.15
CA VAL A 29 -8.29 7.46 -0.43
C VAL A 29 -8.83 8.43 0.63
N ARG A 30 -9.00 7.98 1.88
CA ARG A 30 -9.33 8.90 2.99
C ARG A 30 -8.21 9.91 3.24
N THR A 31 -6.95 9.50 3.15
CA THR A 31 -5.82 10.42 3.33
C THR A 31 -5.79 11.52 2.27
N THR A 32 -5.92 11.18 0.99
CA THR A 32 -5.91 12.18 -0.08
C THR A 32 -7.11 13.13 -0.01
N LYS A 33 -8.29 12.62 0.32
CA LYS A 33 -9.50 13.44 0.56
C LYS A 33 -9.34 14.40 1.75
N PHE A 34 -8.76 13.91 2.85
CA PHE A 34 -8.50 14.76 4.00
C PHE A 34 -7.51 15.87 3.65
N MET A 35 -6.37 15.52 3.04
CA MET A 35 -5.31 16.49 2.72
C MET A 35 -5.72 17.53 1.68
N SER A 36 -6.53 17.15 0.69
CA SER A 36 -7.11 18.11 -0.28
C SER A 36 -8.14 19.04 0.36
N GLY A 37 -8.80 18.62 1.45
CA GLY A 37 -9.75 19.43 2.21
C GLY A 37 -9.14 20.40 3.23
N ILE A 38 -7.81 20.36 3.45
CA ILE A 38 -7.14 21.26 4.41
C ILE A 38 -7.02 22.66 3.79
N ASN A 39 -7.85 23.58 4.27
CA ASN A 39 -7.85 24.98 3.78
C ASN A 39 -6.86 25.89 4.53
N SER A 40 -6.22 25.44 5.60
CA SER A 40 -5.32 26.26 6.42
C SER A 40 -3.86 25.92 6.16
N GLY A 41 -3.09 26.86 5.61
CA GLY A 41 -1.64 26.77 5.52
C GLY A 41 -1.08 25.88 4.40
N VAL A 42 -1.93 25.37 3.51
CA VAL A 42 -1.55 24.58 2.32
C VAL A 42 -1.87 25.40 1.07
N SER A 43 -0.93 25.45 0.12
CA SER A 43 -1.13 26.19 -1.13
C SER A 43 -2.16 25.50 -2.03
N ARG A 44 -2.84 26.27 -2.90
CA ARG A 44 -3.77 25.71 -3.90
C ARG A 44 -3.11 24.68 -4.83
N GLU A 45 -1.82 24.87 -5.10
CA GLU A 45 -1.03 23.91 -5.89
C GLU A 45 -0.86 22.57 -5.15
N GLU A 46 -0.57 22.61 -3.85
CA GLU A 46 -0.46 21.41 -3.02
C GLU A 46 -1.80 20.69 -2.88
N ILE A 47 -2.89 21.43 -2.71
CA ILE A 47 -4.26 20.87 -2.74
C ILE A 47 -4.49 20.09 -4.04
N GLY A 48 -4.17 20.69 -5.20
CA GLY A 48 -4.31 20.03 -6.50
C GLY A 48 -3.42 18.78 -6.65
N LYS A 49 -2.24 18.73 -6.02
CA LYS A 49 -1.41 17.51 -5.99
C LYS A 49 -2.10 16.39 -5.20
N TRP A 50 -2.78 16.70 -4.11
CA TRP A 50 -3.53 15.73 -3.31
C TRP A 50 -4.79 15.21 -4.01
N GLU A 51 -5.51 16.07 -4.74
CA GLU A 51 -6.65 15.67 -5.58
C GLU A 51 -6.21 14.67 -6.66
N LYS A 52 -5.19 15.04 -7.44
CA LYS A 52 -4.59 14.15 -8.46
C LYS A 52 -4.07 12.84 -7.87
N ALA A 53 -3.52 12.87 -6.65
CA ALA A 53 -3.07 11.66 -5.98
C ALA A 53 -4.24 10.73 -5.65
N GLY A 54 -5.41 11.29 -5.31
CA GLY A 54 -6.65 10.52 -5.16
C GLY A 54 -7.04 9.82 -6.45
N GLU A 55 -7.05 10.53 -7.58
CA GLU A 55 -7.36 9.96 -8.90
C GLU A 55 -6.40 8.83 -9.29
N VAL A 56 -5.09 9.05 -9.13
CA VAL A 56 -4.06 8.03 -9.41
C VAL A 56 -4.27 6.78 -8.56
N LEU A 57 -4.57 6.95 -7.26
CA LEU A 57 -4.86 5.83 -6.39
C LEU A 57 -6.12 5.08 -6.84
N GLU A 58 -7.21 5.78 -7.18
CA GLU A 58 -8.44 5.17 -7.67
C GLU A 58 -8.21 4.33 -8.93
N ILE A 59 -7.41 4.83 -9.88
CA ILE A 59 -6.99 4.10 -11.08
C ILE A 59 -6.23 2.81 -10.73
N MET A 60 -5.35 2.87 -9.74
CA MET A 60 -4.59 1.72 -9.26
C MET A 60 -5.49 0.62 -8.65
N THR A 61 -6.72 0.96 -8.24
CA THR A 61 -7.70 0.08 -7.57
C THR A 61 -7.20 -0.54 -6.25
N SER A 62 -8.06 -1.28 -5.55
CA SER A 62 -7.68 -2.00 -4.33
C SER A 62 -6.63 -3.10 -4.53
N LYS A 63 -6.44 -3.56 -5.79
CA LYS A 63 -5.45 -4.60 -6.15
C LYS A 63 -4.01 -4.09 -6.12
N ALA A 64 -3.81 -2.78 -6.18
CA ALA A 64 -2.52 -2.12 -6.03
C ALA A 64 -2.00 -2.03 -4.59
N GLY A 65 -2.72 -2.61 -3.63
CA GLY A 65 -2.20 -2.77 -2.27
C GLY A 65 -0.98 -3.69 -2.30
N SER A 66 0.22 -3.12 -2.26
CA SER A 66 1.46 -3.88 -2.07
C SER A 66 1.36 -4.76 -0.82
N GLU A 67 1.74 -6.03 -0.98
CA GLU A 67 1.84 -6.96 0.13
C GLU A 67 2.96 -6.56 1.07
N ASP A 68 2.78 -6.94 2.33
CA ASP A 68 3.90 -6.95 3.26
C ASP A 68 4.26 -8.38 3.62
N GLU A 69 5.56 -8.65 3.60
CA GLU A 69 6.14 -9.80 4.27
C GLU A 69 6.50 -9.44 5.72
N THR A 70 6.59 -10.43 6.60
CA THR A 70 7.17 -10.21 7.93
C THR A 70 8.69 -10.18 7.77
N ASP A 71 9.34 -9.14 8.26
CA ASP A 71 10.81 -9.11 8.33
C ASP A 71 11.25 -9.82 9.62
N GLU A 72 11.68 -11.06 9.51
CA GLU A 72 12.04 -11.90 10.67
C GLU A 72 13.26 -11.38 11.44
N GLU A 73 14.20 -10.77 10.73
CA GLU A 73 15.42 -10.19 11.29
C GLU A 73 15.07 -8.97 12.16
N GLU A 74 14.33 -8.02 11.59
CA GLU A 74 13.88 -6.82 12.30
C GLU A 74 12.88 -7.14 13.41
N THR A 75 12.03 -8.15 13.19
CA THR A 75 11.12 -8.66 14.23
C THR A 75 11.90 -9.17 15.44
N ARG A 76 13.01 -9.88 15.22
CA ARG A 76 13.89 -10.38 16.28
C ARG A 76 14.60 -9.23 16.99
N ASN A 77 15.11 -8.26 16.25
CA ASN A 77 15.85 -7.12 16.79
C ASN A 77 14.97 -6.20 17.65
N GLN A 78 13.73 -5.95 17.22
CA GLN A 78 12.81 -5.04 17.91
C GLN A 78 11.92 -5.74 18.95
N GLY A 79 11.95 -7.08 19.01
CA GLY A 79 11.08 -7.88 19.89
C GLY A 79 9.59 -7.76 19.59
N THR A 80 9.23 -7.10 18.48
CA THR A 80 7.85 -6.90 18.02
C THR A 80 7.77 -7.19 16.54
N ARG A 81 6.62 -7.68 16.06
CA ARG A 81 6.46 -8.01 14.63
C ARG A 81 6.71 -6.76 13.78
N VAL A 82 7.66 -6.85 12.87
CA VAL A 82 7.95 -5.84 11.85
C VAL A 82 7.53 -6.39 10.49
N VAL A 83 6.86 -5.56 9.70
CA VAL A 83 6.46 -5.93 8.34
C VAL A 83 7.21 -5.08 7.32
N ARG A 84 7.57 -5.66 6.18
CA ARG A 84 8.31 -5.01 5.10
C ARG A 84 7.51 -5.09 3.82
N ARG A 85 7.50 -3.99 3.06
CA ARG A 85 6.85 -3.92 1.76
C ARG A 85 7.57 -4.81 0.74
N MET A 86 6.84 -5.56 -0.09
CA MET A 86 7.43 -6.26 -1.24
C MET A 86 7.52 -5.34 -2.47
N HIS A 87 8.58 -5.48 -3.25
CA HIS A 87 8.83 -4.69 -4.47
C HIS A 87 7.95 -5.20 -5.61
N GLN A 88 7.19 -4.34 -6.26
CA GLN A 88 6.42 -4.71 -7.45
C GLN A 88 7.24 -4.27 -8.68
N PRO A 89 8.01 -5.18 -9.30
CA PRO A 89 9.00 -4.81 -10.32
C PRO A 89 8.38 -4.21 -11.58
N PHE A 90 7.11 -4.52 -11.83
CA PHE A 90 6.36 -3.97 -12.95
C PHE A 90 5.84 -2.56 -12.71
N LEU A 91 5.89 -2.01 -11.49
CA LEU A 91 5.37 -0.68 -11.18
C LEU A 91 6.45 0.38 -11.23
N ASN A 92 6.10 1.51 -11.84
CA ASN A 92 6.92 2.71 -11.88
C ASN A 92 7.29 3.19 -10.46
N LEU A 93 8.54 3.60 -10.27
CA LEU A 93 9.02 4.13 -8.99
C LEU A 93 8.26 5.38 -8.53
N LYS A 94 7.75 6.20 -9.46
CA LYS A 94 6.93 7.38 -9.12
C LYS A 94 5.64 6.98 -8.41
N ILE A 95 4.99 5.91 -8.87
CA ILE A 95 3.79 5.35 -8.24
C ILE A 95 4.13 4.83 -6.85
N THR A 96 5.20 4.05 -6.74
CA THR A 96 5.65 3.51 -5.45
C THR A 96 5.97 4.63 -4.46
N SER A 97 6.58 5.71 -4.93
CA SER A 97 6.93 6.89 -4.13
C SER A 97 5.70 7.66 -3.69
N LEU A 98 4.73 7.88 -4.58
CA LEU A 98 3.46 8.51 -4.26
C LEU A 98 2.72 7.73 -3.18
N VAL A 99 2.59 6.41 -3.34
CA VAL A 99 1.94 5.55 -2.33
C VAL A 99 2.65 5.64 -0.98
N ARG A 100 3.99 5.65 -0.95
CA ARG A 100 4.78 5.84 0.27
C ARG A 100 4.52 7.21 0.90
N ALA A 101 4.46 8.27 0.08
CA ALA A 101 4.13 9.61 0.54
C ALA A 101 2.76 9.64 1.19
N VAL A 102 1.70 9.16 0.52
CA VAL A 102 0.35 9.13 1.09
C VAL A 102 0.29 8.32 2.39
N ASP A 103 0.90 7.14 2.43
CA ASP A 103 0.93 6.31 3.65
C ASP A 103 1.60 7.04 4.83
N SER A 104 2.61 7.89 4.59
CA SER A 104 3.30 8.64 5.67
C SER A 104 2.41 9.70 6.35
N TYR A 105 1.41 10.25 5.67
CA TYR A 105 0.50 11.26 6.25
C TYR A 105 -0.60 10.66 7.12
N GLN A 106 -0.71 9.33 7.21
CA GLN A 106 -1.56 8.71 8.23
C GLN A 106 -1.11 9.12 9.63
N HIS A 107 0.20 9.28 9.85
CA HIS A 107 0.73 9.77 11.12
C HIS A 107 0.35 11.23 11.39
N TYR A 108 0.39 12.09 10.36
CA TYR A 108 -0.04 13.48 10.48
C TYR A 108 -1.51 13.59 10.91
N GLN A 109 -2.40 12.77 10.33
CA GLN A 109 -3.81 12.74 10.73
C GLN A 109 -4.00 12.30 12.19
N LEU A 110 -3.24 11.29 12.62
CA LEU A 110 -3.25 10.82 13.99
C LEU A 110 -2.68 11.87 14.96
N ASP A 111 -1.66 12.61 14.55
CA ASP A 111 -1.08 13.72 15.33
C ASP A 111 -2.10 14.86 15.50
N LEU A 112 -2.86 15.18 14.44
CA LEU A 112 -3.91 16.20 14.48
C LEU A 112 -5.13 15.81 15.31
N SER A 113 -5.49 14.52 15.34
CA SER A 113 -6.73 14.10 16.00
C SER A 113 -6.64 14.05 17.52
N ALA A 114 -5.45 14.25 18.11
CA ALA A 114 -5.17 14.26 19.56
C ALA A 114 -5.85 13.13 20.35
N SER A 115 -6.24 12.06 19.67
CA SER A 115 -7.10 11.03 20.21
C SER A 115 -6.21 10.05 20.94
N ASP A 116 -6.30 10.11 22.27
CA ASP A 116 -5.83 9.14 23.26
C ASP A 116 -5.71 7.76 22.61
N GLN A 117 -4.49 7.31 22.30
CA GLN A 117 -4.23 6.04 21.60
C GLN A 117 -4.59 4.86 22.53
N ARG A 118 -5.88 4.61 22.74
CA ARG A 118 -6.40 3.43 23.42
C ARG A 118 -6.52 2.31 22.39
N GLY A 119 -5.37 1.81 21.93
CA GLY A 119 -5.26 0.73 20.96
C GLY A 119 -3.85 0.14 20.96
N GLY A 120 -3.71 -1.11 20.50
CA GLY A 120 -2.40 -1.72 20.33
C GLY A 120 -1.52 -0.86 19.41
N ARG A 121 -0.22 -0.75 19.73
CA ARG A 121 0.73 -0.02 18.90
C ARG A 121 0.67 -0.55 17.46
N PRO A 122 0.65 0.33 16.43
CA PRO A 122 0.68 -0.11 15.06
C PRO A 122 1.95 -0.94 14.82
N ILE A 123 1.81 -2.02 14.05
CA ILE A 123 2.93 -2.88 13.63
C ILE A 123 3.93 -2.02 12.85
N PRO A 124 5.19 -1.88 13.29
CA PRO A 124 6.20 -1.15 12.56
C PRO A 124 6.35 -1.66 11.13
N ARG A 125 6.49 -0.73 10.18
CA ARG A 125 6.57 -1.04 8.75
C ARG A 125 7.80 -0.45 8.11
N ILE A 126 8.57 -1.29 7.44
CA ILE A 126 9.70 -0.88 6.61
C ILE A 126 9.22 -0.72 5.18
N THR A 127 9.43 0.47 4.63
CA THR A 127 8.94 0.83 3.29
C THR A 127 9.86 0.34 2.17
N GLU A 128 11.13 0.08 2.47
CA GLU A 128 12.14 -0.48 1.58
C GLU A 128 11.98 -1.99 1.43
N ALA A 129 11.87 -2.45 0.19
CA ALA A 129 11.68 -3.86 -0.10
C ALA A 129 13.01 -4.62 -0.17
N LYS A 130 13.01 -5.86 0.31
CA LYS A 130 14.13 -6.82 0.15
C LYS A 130 13.87 -7.82 -0.98
N ARG A 131 12.60 -8.05 -1.34
CA ARG A 131 12.16 -9.08 -2.29
C ARG A 131 11.09 -8.57 -3.23
N ASN A 132 10.98 -9.23 -4.38
CA ASN A 132 9.92 -8.98 -5.36
C ASN A 132 8.61 -9.65 -4.93
N ASP A 133 7.52 -8.93 -5.10
CA ASP A 133 6.15 -9.40 -4.96
C ASP A 133 5.88 -10.41 -6.11
N PRO A 134 5.48 -11.67 -5.80
CA PRO A 134 5.26 -12.70 -6.81
C PRO A 134 3.97 -12.49 -7.61
N ARG A 135 3.18 -11.47 -7.31
CA ARG A 135 1.91 -11.20 -8.00
C ARG A 135 2.11 -10.89 -9.48
N LYS A 136 1.12 -11.31 -10.27
CA LYS A 136 1.04 -10.95 -11.69
C LYS A 136 0.89 -9.43 -11.84
N PRO A 137 1.46 -8.85 -12.92
CA PRO A 137 1.24 -7.44 -13.26
C PRO A 137 -0.24 -7.12 -13.38
N MET A 138 -0.62 -5.92 -12.96
CA MET A 138 -1.98 -5.42 -13.12
C MET A 138 -2.22 -5.05 -14.58
N THR A 139 -3.41 -5.36 -15.10
CA THR A 139 -3.86 -4.95 -16.44
C THR A 139 -4.72 -3.68 -16.34
N GLY A 140 -4.85 -2.95 -17.45
CA GLY A 140 -5.71 -1.76 -17.54
C GLY A 140 -5.14 -0.51 -16.88
N LEU A 141 -3.85 -0.50 -16.52
CA LEU A 141 -3.20 0.68 -15.96
C LEU A 141 -2.71 1.62 -17.07
N PRO A 142 -2.58 2.93 -16.79
CA PRO A 142 -1.87 3.86 -17.66
C PRO A 142 -0.46 3.35 -17.97
N VAL A 143 0.00 3.54 -19.21
CA VAL A 143 1.31 3.05 -19.67
C VAL A 143 2.46 3.52 -18.77
N ASN A 144 2.38 4.75 -18.26
CA ASN A 144 3.41 5.33 -17.38
C ASN A 144 3.33 4.89 -15.91
N PHE A 145 2.37 4.00 -15.57
CA PHE A 145 2.33 3.34 -14.26
C PHE A 145 3.19 2.10 -14.24
N TYR A 146 3.53 1.55 -15.41
CA TYR A 146 4.50 0.49 -15.52
C TYR A 146 5.91 1.04 -15.43
N ASP A 147 6.82 0.24 -14.90
CA ASP A 147 8.25 0.51 -15.02
C ASP A 147 8.68 0.39 -16.48
N GLU A 148 9.44 1.37 -16.98
CA GLU A 148 9.75 1.49 -18.40
C GLU A 148 10.66 0.35 -18.88
N GLU A 149 11.71 0.04 -18.11
CA GLU A 149 12.64 -1.04 -18.43
C GLU A 149 11.93 -2.39 -18.35
N TRP A 150 11.14 -2.61 -17.30
CA TRP A 150 10.34 -3.81 -17.15
C TRP A 150 9.39 -3.99 -18.34
N LEU A 151 8.66 -2.92 -18.72
CA LEU A 151 7.69 -2.96 -19.81
C LEU A 151 8.39 -3.24 -21.15
N GLN A 152 9.52 -2.57 -21.43
CA GLN A 152 10.30 -2.80 -22.66
C GLN A 152 10.70 -4.27 -22.83
N ASN A 153 11.09 -4.92 -21.74
CA ASN A 153 11.52 -6.32 -21.71
C ASN A 153 10.38 -7.35 -21.87
N GLN A 154 9.11 -6.93 -21.93
CA GLN A 154 7.99 -7.84 -22.18
C GLN A 154 7.77 -8.08 -23.68
N SER A 155 7.22 -9.26 -24.02
CA SER A 155 6.80 -9.57 -25.39
C SER A 155 5.65 -8.66 -25.84
N ASN A 156 5.49 -8.48 -27.15
CA ASN A 156 4.41 -7.66 -27.71
C ASN A 156 3.03 -8.23 -27.35
N ASP A 157 2.84 -9.54 -27.49
CA ASP A 157 1.60 -10.22 -27.09
C ASP A 157 1.25 -9.96 -25.61
N PHE A 158 2.27 -9.93 -24.74
CA PHE A 158 2.05 -9.64 -23.32
C PHE A 158 1.70 -8.17 -23.09
N LYS A 159 2.35 -7.24 -23.80
CA LYS A 159 2.02 -5.80 -23.75
C LYS A 159 0.59 -5.53 -24.22
N GLU A 160 0.12 -6.24 -25.26
CA GLU A 160 -1.27 -6.16 -25.71
C GLU A 160 -2.24 -6.68 -24.64
N GLN A 161 -1.91 -7.78 -23.96
CA GLN A 161 -2.70 -8.32 -22.84
C GLN A 161 -2.76 -7.38 -21.62
N LEU A 162 -1.78 -6.49 -21.45
CA LEU A 162 -1.84 -5.49 -20.38
C LEU A 162 -2.97 -4.48 -20.59
N ASP A 163 -3.48 -4.31 -21.82
CA ASP A 163 -4.55 -3.35 -22.14
C ASP A 163 -4.24 -1.95 -21.56
N SER A 164 -3.02 -1.48 -21.82
CA SER A 164 -2.49 -0.26 -21.21
C SER A 164 -3.28 0.97 -21.67
N LYS A 165 -3.63 1.83 -20.72
CA LYS A 165 -4.34 3.09 -20.99
C LYS A 165 -3.36 4.22 -21.32
N PRO A 166 -3.84 5.33 -21.90
CA PRO A 166 -3.03 6.53 -22.08
C PRO A 166 -2.39 6.99 -20.78
N ALA A 167 -1.20 7.58 -20.87
CA ALA A 167 -0.48 8.10 -19.73
C ALA A 167 -1.27 9.18 -18.99
N VAL A 168 -1.17 9.20 -17.66
CA VAL A 168 -1.79 10.22 -16.80
C VAL A 168 -0.74 10.88 -15.91
N ASP A 169 -0.97 12.12 -15.51
CA ASP A 169 -0.03 12.84 -14.65
C ASP A 169 0.08 12.16 -13.26
N ILE A 170 1.31 11.89 -12.82
CA ILE A 170 1.58 11.29 -11.50
C ILE A 170 2.14 12.41 -10.61
N PRO A 171 1.36 12.93 -9.65
CA PRO A 171 1.83 14.02 -8.80
C PRO A 171 2.96 13.54 -7.89
N SER A 172 3.86 14.47 -7.56
CA SER A 172 4.91 14.25 -6.56
C SER A 172 4.49 14.90 -5.24
N ILE A 173 4.42 14.09 -4.18
CA ILE A 173 4.09 14.53 -2.82
C ILE A 173 5.29 14.26 -1.92
N ALA A 174 5.70 15.26 -1.14
CA ALA A 174 6.80 15.12 -0.20
C ALA A 174 6.41 14.17 0.95
N LEU A 175 7.32 13.28 1.36
CA LEU A 175 7.13 12.40 2.51
C LEU A 175 6.92 13.22 3.79
N TYR A 176 5.89 12.88 4.57
CA TYR A 176 5.71 13.45 5.90
C TYR A 176 6.80 12.92 6.83
N ARG A 177 7.53 13.85 7.46
CA ARG A 177 8.49 13.55 8.52
C ARG A 177 7.93 14.13 9.82
N ARG A 178 7.55 13.26 10.75
CA ARG A 178 7.14 13.67 12.08
C ARG A 178 8.30 14.41 12.74
N LYS A 179 8.08 15.65 13.20
CA LYS A 179 9.09 16.37 13.99
C LYS A 179 9.23 15.64 15.33
N SER A 180 10.44 15.16 15.62
CA SER A 180 10.83 14.56 16.90
C SER A 180 10.88 15.61 18.00
#